data_AF-A0A2D5HQE3-F1
#
_entry.id   AF-A0A2D5HQE3-F1
#
_cell.length_a   1.000
_cell.length_b   1.000
_cell.length_c   1.000
_cell.angle_alpha   90.00
_cell.angle_beta   90.00
_cell.angle_gamma   90.00
#
_symmetry.space_group_name_H-M   'P 1'
#
loop_
_entity.id
_entity.type
_entity.pdbx_description
1 polymer ?
#
loop_
_entity_poly.entity_id
_entity_poly.type
_entity_poly.pdbx_seq_one_letter_code
_entity_poly.pdbx_strand_id
1 'polypeptide(L)'
;MEKQGVFVKGYNDELETPLINRKECAFTVFSKDGIASCGIEKAYNKGVIDFQKPISCHLYPVRINEYDQITAINYHSWSICSDACKLGKSLKIPVYKFVKKALIRKFGISWFNSLERISKNTF
;
A
#
# COMPACT_ATOMS: atom_id res chain seq x y z
N MET A 1 16.17 -1.45 20.04
CA MET A 1 14.82 -1.87 19.57
C MET A 1 13.91 -2.36 20.70
N GLU A 2 14.37 -2.46 21.96
CA GLU A 2 13.59 -3.14 23.02
C GLU A 2 12.46 -2.31 23.68
N LYS A 3 12.33 -1.01 23.38
CA LYS A 3 11.29 -0.16 24.01
C LYS A 3 9.99 0.00 23.20
N GLN A 4 9.98 -0.40 21.92
CA GLN A 4 8.80 -0.30 21.06
C GLN A 4 8.49 -1.70 20.51
N GLY A 5 7.24 -2.15 20.68
CA GLY A 5 6.78 -3.45 20.19
C GLY A 5 6.71 -3.51 18.67
N VAL A 6 6.10 -4.59 18.15
CA VAL A 6 5.91 -4.81 16.71
C VAL A 6 4.93 -3.81 16.05
N PHE A 7 4.17 -3.06 16.85
CA PHE A 7 3.28 -1.99 16.46
C PHE A 7 3.38 -0.82 17.45
N VAL A 8 3.00 0.36 17.00
CA VAL A 8 2.83 1.58 17.82
C VAL A 8 1.44 2.17 17.58
N LYS A 9 0.90 2.90 18.55
CA LYS A 9 -0.34 3.64 18.37
C LYS A 9 -0.04 4.95 17.64
N GLY A 10 -0.67 5.16 16.49
CA GLY A 10 -0.59 6.39 15.69
C GLY A 10 -1.37 7.54 16.31
N TYR A 11 -1.35 8.69 15.64
CA TYR A 11 -2.03 9.92 16.10
C TYR A 11 -3.56 9.78 16.12
N ASN A 12 -4.11 8.93 15.24
CA ASN A 12 -5.53 8.63 15.10
C ASN A 12 -5.97 7.40 15.91
N ASP A 13 -5.18 7.00 16.92
CA ASP A 13 -5.39 5.80 17.72
C ASP A 13 -5.33 4.45 16.95
N GLU A 14 -4.95 4.45 15.67
CA GLU A 14 -4.77 3.24 14.88
C GLU A 14 -3.41 2.59 15.12
N LEU A 15 -3.31 1.29 14.84
CA LEU A 15 -2.04 0.57 14.91
C LEU A 15 -1.19 0.84 13.66
N GLU A 16 0.01 1.35 13.89
CA GLU A 16 0.99 1.65 12.85
C GLU A 16 2.27 0.83 13.05
N THR A 17 3.00 0.61 11.95
CA THR A 17 4.33 0.01 12.01
C THR A 17 5.32 1.03 12.56
N PRO A 18 6.20 0.66 13.51
CA PRO A 18 7.20 1.59 14.04
C PRO A 18 8.14 2.09 12.94
N LEU A 19 8.58 3.34 13.07
CA LEU A 19 9.56 3.96 12.18
C LEU A 19 10.94 3.99 12.83
N ILE A 20 11.98 3.68 12.06
CA ILE A 20 13.37 3.84 12.50
C ILE A 20 13.75 5.31 12.29
N ASN A 21 14.08 6.02 13.38
CA ASN A 21 14.52 7.43 13.34
C ASN A 21 13.60 8.37 12.53
N ARG A 22 12.28 8.14 12.57
CA ARG A 22 11.26 8.88 11.78
C ARG A 22 11.45 8.81 10.26
N LYS A 23 12.11 7.78 9.75
CA LYS A 23 12.34 7.54 8.32
C LYS A 23 11.57 6.32 7.86
N GLU A 24 12.26 5.22 7.57
CA GLU A 24 11.68 3.99 7.07
C GLU A 24 10.92 3.20 8.15
N CYS A 25 9.96 2.40 7.71
CA CYS A 25 9.28 1.41 8.54
C CYS A 25 10.30 0.37 9.05
N ALA A 26 10.13 -0.11 10.28
CA ALA A 26 11.00 -1.12 10.91
C ALA A 26 11.11 -2.44 10.14
N PHE A 27 10.17 -2.71 9.22
CA PHE A 27 10.20 -3.89 8.35
C PHE A 27 10.85 -3.61 6.98
N THR A 28 11.46 -2.45 6.80
CA THR A 28 12.16 -2.09 5.55
C THR A 28 13.50 -2.80 5.48
N VAL A 29 13.80 -3.38 4.33
CA VAL A 29 15.10 -3.96 4.01
C VAL A 29 15.65 -3.31 2.75
N PHE A 30 16.94 -2.98 2.78
CA PHE A 30 17.65 -2.37 1.67
C PHE A 30 18.43 -3.43 0.89
N SER A 31 18.38 -3.35 -0.43
CA SER A 31 19.27 -4.13 -1.30
C SER A 31 20.69 -3.55 -1.28
N LYS A 32 21.65 -4.27 -1.89
CA LYS A 32 23.02 -3.79 -2.06
C LYS A 32 23.10 -2.45 -2.80
N ASP A 33 22.17 -2.22 -3.72
CA ASP A 33 22.07 -0.99 -4.53
C ASP A 33 21.24 0.12 -3.83
N GLY A 34 20.92 -0.04 -2.54
CA GLY A 34 20.17 0.95 -1.77
C GLY A 34 18.65 0.95 -2.02
N ILE A 35 18.11 0.04 -2.83
CA ILE A 35 16.66 -0.04 -3.07
C ILE A 35 15.95 -0.53 -1.81
N ALA A 36 15.04 0.31 -1.28
CA ALA A 36 14.18 -0.01 -0.15
C ALA A 36 13.03 -0.95 -0.55
N SER A 37 12.71 -1.91 0.32
CA SER A 37 11.63 -2.89 0.09
C SER A 37 11.08 -3.41 1.41
N CYS A 38 9.85 -3.93 1.40
CA CYS A 38 9.25 -4.54 2.59
C CYS A 38 9.80 -5.97 2.80
N GLY A 39 10.40 -6.23 3.95
CA GLY A 39 10.92 -7.54 4.33
C GLY A 39 9.83 -8.59 4.47
N ILE A 40 8.66 -8.23 5.03
CA ILE A 40 7.49 -9.13 5.15
C ILE A 40 7.05 -9.61 3.77
N GLU A 41 6.90 -8.70 2.81
CA GLU A 41 6.49 -9.06 1.45
C GLU A 41 7.52 -9.96 0.75
N LYS A 42 8.81 -9.68 0.95
CA LYS A 42 9.88 -10.51 0.39
C LYS A 42 9.87 -11.91 0.98
N ALA A 43 9.67 -12.04 2.30
CA ALA A 43 9.60 -13.34 2.96
C ALA A 43 8.38 -14.14 2.51
N TYR A 44 7.22 -13.49 2.40
CA TYR A 44 5.99 -14.10 1.88
C TYR A 44 6.15 -14.59 0.44
N ASN A 45 6.69 -13.75 -0.46
CA ASN A 45 6.92 -14.12 -1.85
C ASN A 45 7.96 -15.24 -2.03
N LYS A 46 8.80 -15.50 -1.01
CA LYS A 46 9.75 -16.62 -0.96
C LYS A 46 9.19 -17.87 -0.27
N GLY A 47 7.96 -17.83 0.24
CA GLY A 47 7.36 -18.94 0.98
C GLY A 47 7.98 -19.18 2.38
N VAL A 48 8.73 -18.22 2.92
CA VAL A 48 9.36 -18.33 4.25
C VAL A 48 8.34 -18.10 5.36
N ILE A 49 7.30 -17.31 5.07
CA ILE A 49 6.16 -17.04 5.95
C ILE A 49 4.87 -17.19 5.16
N ASP A 50 3.78 -17.52 5.84
CA ASP A 50 2.44 -17.76 5.28
C ASP A 50 1.56 -16.51 5.24
N PHE A 51 1.99 -15.41 5.87
CA PHE A 51 1.26 -14.15 5.88
C PHE A 51 1.91 -13.07 5.00
N GLN A 52 1.09 -12.43 4.16
CA GLN A 52 1.51 -11.30 3.34
C GLN A 52 1.53 -10.01 4.17
N LYS A 53 2.26 -8.97 3.70
CA LYS A 53 2.26 -7.64 4.31
C LYS A 53 0.84 -7.14 4.66
N PRO A 54 0.69 -6.25 5.67
CA PRO A 54 -0.60 -5.69 6.04
C PRO A 54 -1.34 -5.07 4.85
N ILE A 55 -2.67 -5.20 4.81
CA ILE A 55 -3.48 -4.76 3.66
C ILE A 55 -3.35 -3.24 3.42
N SER A 56 -3.23 -2.44 4.48
CA SER A 56 -2.99 -0.99 4.41
C SER A 56 -1.68 -0.66 3.69
N CYS A 57 -0.59 -1.39 3.99
CA CYS A 57 0.69 -1.23 3.29
C CYS A 57 0.63 -1.74 1.84
N HIS A 58 -0.18 -2.76 1.55
CA HIS A 58 -0.31 -3.30 0.19
C HIS A 58 -1.13 -2.39 -0.73
N LEU A 59 -2.11 -1.69 -0.18
CA LEU A 59 -2.96 -0.75 -0.92
C LEU A 59 -2.26 0.57 -1.25
N TYR A 60 -1.21 0.95 -0.51
CA TYR A 60 -0.53 2.23 -0.71
C TYR A 60 -0.05 2.40 -2.18
N PRO A 61 -0.36 3.52 -2.85
CA PRO A 61 -0.80 4.81 -2.31
C PRO A 61 -2.32 5.00 -2.15
N VAL A 62 -3.13 3.95 -2.30
CA VAL A 62 -4.57 3.99 -2.02
C VAL A 62 -4.83 3.85 -0.51
N ARG A 63 -5.72 4.68 0.02
CA ARG A 63 -6.19 4.70 1.41
C ARG A 63 -7.69 4.45 1.45
N ILE A 64 -8.13 3.79 2.51
CA ILE A 64 -9.53 3.47 2.75
C ILE A 64 -9.97 4.22 3.99
N ASN A 65 -11.11 4.90 3.89
CA ASN A 65 -11.79 5.53 5.02
C ASN A 65 -13.19 4.92 5.09
N GLU A 66 -13.53 4.33 6.23
CA GLU A 66 -14.83 3.70 6.46
C GLU A 66 -15.76 4.73 7.14
N TYR A 67 -16.93 4.95 6.55
CA TYR A 67 -18.02 5.75 7.08
C TYR A 67 -19.26 4.86 7.22
N ASP A 68 -20.25 5.29 8.01
CA ASP A 68 -21.43 4.48 8.36
C ASP A 68 -22.15 3.82 7.16
N GLN A 69 -22.18 4.50 6.01
CA GLN A 69 -22.90 4.03 4.82
C GLN A 69 -22.00 3.82 3.59
N ILE A 70 -20.75 4.30 3.62
CA ILE A 70 -19.87 4.30 2.45
C ILE A 70 -18.42 4.00 2.84
N THR A 71 -17.70 3.36 1.92
CA THR A 71 -16.25 3.21 2.00
C THR A 71 -15.61 4.13 0.98
N ALA A 72 -14.91 5.17 1.42
CA ALA A 72 -14.16 6.03 0.52
C ALA A 72 -12.79 5.43 0.21
N ILE A 73 -12.44 5.42 -1.07
CA ILE A 73 -11.18 4.89 -1.58
C ILE A 73 -10.43 6.04 -2.23
N ASN A 74 -9.39 6.52 -1.54
CA ASN A 74 -8.71 7.77 -1.86
C ASN A 74 -7.27 7.51 -2.28
N TYR A 75 -6.78 8.26 -3.27
CA TYR A 75 -5.36 8.33 -3.55
C TYR A 75 -4.68 9.30 -2.56
N HIS A 76 -3.67 8.82 -1.85
CA HIS A 76 -2.89 9.67 -0.95
C HIS A 76 -1.83 10.45 -1.73
N SER A 77 -2.13 11.72 -1.99
CA SER A 77 -1.26 12.64 -2.73
C SER A 77 -0.43 13.51 -1.79
N TRP A 78 0.88 13.50 -1.98
CA TRP A 78 1.86 14.28 -1.21
C TRP A 78 3.13 14.51 -2.04
N SER A 79 4.03 15.36 -1.54
CA SER A 79 5.17 15.92 -2.30
C SER A 79 6.11 14.89 -2.91
N ILE A 80 6.28 13.73 -2.27
CA ILE A 80 7.19 12.67 -2.76
C ILE A 80 6.62 11.85 -3.92
N CYS A 81 5.33 11.99 -4.25
CA CYS A 81 4.71 11.22 -5.34
C CYS A 81 5.11 11.72 -6.73
N SER A 82 5.76 12.87 -6.86
CA SER A 82 6.01 13.52 -8.15
C SER A 82 6.74 12.62 -9.14
N ASP A 83 7.79 11.92 -8.73
CA ASP A 83 8.56 11.03 -9.61
C ASP A 83 7.78 9.77 -10.00
N ALA A 84 7.04 9.19 -9.05
CA ALA A 84 6.15 8.06 -9.32
C ALA A 84 5.04 8.44 -10.32
N CYS A 85 4.47 9.65 -10.19
CA CYS A 85 3.47 10.17 -11.12
C CYS A 85 4.03 10.42 -12.52
N LYS A 86 5.26 10.94 -12.65
CA LYS A 86 5.94 11.10 -13.95
C LYS A 86 6.07 9.76 -14.67
N LEU A 87 6.53 8.72 -13.95
CA LEU A 87 6.65 7.38 -14.49
C LEU A 87 5.28 6.76 -14.84
N GLY A 88 4.28 6.91 -13.95
CA GLY A 88 2.92 6.44 -14.23
C GLY A 88 2.32 7.07 -15.49
N LYS A 89 2.58 8.37 -15.70
CA LYS A 89 2.15 9.11 -16.90
C LYS A 89 2.84 8.62 -18.16
N SER A 90 4.14 8.31 -18.12
CA SER A 90 4.85 7.77 -19.29
C SER A 90 4.38 6.36 -19.65
N LEU A 91 4.10 5.54 -18.65
CA LEU A 91 3.60 4.17 -18.83
C LEU A 91 2.10 4.11 -19.16
N LYS A 92 1.37 5.22 -19.01
CA LYS A 92 -0.11 5.31 -19.14
C LYS A 92 -0.85 4.29 -18.26
N ILE A 93 -0.32 4.02 -17.07
CA ILE A 93 -0.91 3.08 -16.10
C ILE A 93 -1.65 3.88 -15.02
N PRO A 94 -2.99 3.76 -14.91
CA PRO A 94 -3.74 4.38 -13.83
C PRO A 94 -3.49 3.68 -12.48
N VAL A 95 -3.61 4.45 -11.38
CA VAL A 95 -3.30 3.98 -10.01
C VAL A 95 -4.05 2.72 -9.64
N TYR A 96 -5.34 2.61 -9.95
CA TYR A 96 -6.14 1.42 -9.60
C TYR A 96 -5.64 0.13 -10.28
N LYS A 97 -5.00 0.23 -11.45
CA LYS A 97 -4.35 -0.92 -12.11
C LYS A 97 -3.02 -1.26 -11.44
N PHE A 98 -2.26 -0.26 -11.01
CA PHE A 98 -1.01 -0.47 -10.28
C PHE A 98 -1.24 -1.25 -8.97
N VAL A 99 -2.29 -0.94 -8.23
CA VAL A 99 -2.65 -1.63 -6.97
C VAL A 99 -3.66 -2.77 -7.14
N LYS A 100 -3.82 -3.32 -8.36
CA LYS A 100 -4.83 -4.35 -8.69
C LYS A 100 -4.82 -5.53 -7.71
N LYS A 101 -3.64 -6.09 -7.40
CA LYS A 101 -3.52 -7.23 -6.48
C LYS A 101 -4.03 -6.90 -5.07
N ALA A 102 -3.73 -5.69 -4.58
CA ALA A 102 -4.18 -5.23 -3.28
C ALA A 102 -5.70 -4.98 -3.23
N LEU A 103 -6.24 -4.36 -4.27
CA LEU A 103 -7.69 -4.12 -4.39
C LEU A 103 -8.48 -5.44 -4.46
N ILE A 104 -8.01 -6.41 -5.25
CA ILE A 104 -8.63 -7.74 -5.29
C ILE A 104 -8.54 -8.43 -3.93
N ARG A 105 -7.40 -8.31 -3.22
CA ARG A 105 -7.24 -8.90 -1.89
C ARG A 105 -8.20 -8.29 -0.85
N LYS A 106 -8.48 -6.99 -0.91
CA LYS A 106 -9.37 -6.30 0.04
C LYS A 106 -10.86 -6.44 -0.31
N PHE A 107 -11.23 -6.28 -1.59
CA PHE A 107 -12.62 -6.15 -2.04
C PHE A 107 -13.12 -7.31 -2.91
N GLY A 108 -12.23 -8.23 -3.30
CA GLY A 108 -12.56 -9.34 -4.17
C GLY A 108 -12.51 -9.02 -5.67
N ILE A 109 -12.48 -10.08 -6.48
CA ILE A 109 -12.33 -9.98 -7.94
C ILE A 109 -13.56 -9.34 -8.62
N SER A 110 -14.77 -9.65 -8.14
CA SER A 110 -16.02 -9.09 -8.68
C SER A 110 -16.05 -7.57 -8.57
N TRP A 111 -15.63 -7.06 -7.41
CA TRP A 111 -15.55 -5.62 -7.14
C TRP A 111 -14.54 -4.96 -8.08
N PHE A 112 -13.34 -5.54 -8.22
CA PHE A 112 -12.32 -5.00 -9.12
C PHE A 112 -12.77 -4.98 -10.58
N ASN A 113 -13.43 -6.03 -11.05
CA ASN A 113 -13.97 -6.10 -12.41
C ASN A 113 -15.04 -5.02 -12.65
N SER A 114 -15.87 -4.73 -11.65
CA SER A 114 -16.87 -3.65 -11.70
C SER A 114 -16.21 -2.28 -11.84
N LEU A 115 -15.17 -2.02 -11.04
CA LEU A 115 -14.34 -0.81 -11.14
C LEU A 115 -13.70 -0.68 -12.53
N GLU A 116 -13.11 -1.77 -13.04
CA GLU A 116 -12.47 -1.76 -14.36
C GLU A 116 -13.48 -1.45 -15.47
N ARG A 117 -14.69 -2.03 -15.40
CA ARG A 117 -15.77 -1.75 -16.37
C ARG A 117 -16.18 -0.28 -16.34
N ILE A 118 -16.42 0.30 -15.17
CA ILE A 118 -16.80 1.71 -15.03
C ILE A 118 -15.69 2.60 -15.58
N SER A 119 -14.43 2.32 -15.22
CA SER A 119 -13.28 3.11 -15.65
C SER A 119 -13.06 3.14 -17.17
N LYS A 120 -13.46 2.08 -17.90
CA LYS A 120 -13.39 2.04 -19.37
C LYS A 120 -14.44 2.92 -20.05
N ASN A 121 -15.52 3.26 -19.35
CA ASN A 121 -16.61 4.08 -19.86
C ASN A 121 -16.46 5.57 -19.53
N THR A 122 -15.39 5.97 -18.82
CA THR A 122 -15.19 7.34 -18.32
C THR A 122 -14.03 8.06 -19.01
N PHE A 123 -13.47 7.51 -20.10
CA PHE A 123 -12.41 8.12 -20.91
C PHE A 123 -12.68 7.97 -22.39
#